data_AF-A0AAN9KDE2-F1
#
_entry.id   AF-A0AAN9KDE2-F1
#
_cell.length_a   1.000
_cell.length_b   1.000
_cell.length_c   1.000
_cell.angle_alpha   90.00
_cell.angle_beta   90.00
_cell.angle_gamma   90.00
#
_symmetry.space_group_name_H-M   'P 1'
#
loop_
_entity.id
_entity.type
_entity.pdbx_description
1 polymer ?
#
loop_
_entity_poly.entity_id
_entity_poly.type
_entity_poly.pdbx_seq_one_letter_code
_entity_poly.pdbx_strand_id
1 'polypeptide(L)'
;MNASTRKKVQRMCKIRGYNLKVDALDEILSFVSRFEGPDVDEAIDILLSQLENESLKSTIIDKEPVHRVVSLLLEAEEAKESPEVSAATSAFRVVDAFLIPKYKYDPIRKQFYEHTGGLPIHGEASAKAALYKDRFLLLSQRLSRDQHFSKPAFESEFSHYGSCEISPIQSLVGQTGRRWVMGVISQLEDGHFYLEDLTAAVEINLSNAISFCVLTIIIQYKITTGFFSENTIVVAEGEMLVEGIFQVLTCGFPPLEERDKSLKLLSGHDFFGGGTFTKEETIRLVEMEKRAVNDMYVILSDIWLDNEEKALGKLETVLDGFESVEVVPSLFVFMGNFSSRPCNLSFHSYSSLRMQFGKLGEMIAAHPRLKESSQFLFIPGPDDAGPSTVLPRCALPKYLTEELQKHIPKAIFSSNPCRVKFYTQEIVFFRQDMLYRMRRACLMPPSTEETDDYFQHLVATITHQSHLCPLPLTVQPIIWNYDHCLYLYPTPHTIVLGDRSPQKAFKYTGITCFNTGSFSIDSTFVAYRPCSQEVELSAL
;
A
#
# COMPACT_ATOMS: atom_id res chain seq x y z
N MET A 1 37.72 -26.69 23.82
CA MET A 1 36.36 -27.03 23.35
C MET A 1 35.55 -27.63 24.50
N ASN A 2 34.32 -27.15 24.70
CA ASN A 2 33.48 -27.52 25.84
C ASN A 2 33.00 -28.99 25.73
N ALA A 3 33.40 -29.86 26.66
CA ALA A 3 32.93 -31.24 26.72
C ALA A 3 31.39 -31.35 26.84
N SER A 4 30.75 -30.27 27.31
CA SER A 4 29.29 -30.11 27.36
C SER A 4 28.66 -30.03 25.96
N THR A 5 29.18 -29.20 25.06
CA THR A 5 28.66 -28.99 23.69
C THR A 5 28.75 -30.28 22.86
N ARG A 6 29.86 -31.02 22.99
CA ARG A 6 30.04 -32.32 22.32
C ARG A 6 28.96 -33.34 22.70
N LYS A 7 28.65 -33.45 24.00
CA LYS A 7 27.58 -34.35 24.47
C LYS A 7 26.20 -33.90 23.99
N LYS A 8 25.99 -32.58 23.87
CA LYS A 8 24.73 -31.99 23.41
C LYS A 8 24.45 -32.29 21.94
N VAL A 9 25.41 -32.06 21.04
CA VAL A 9 25.31 -32.40 19.61
C VAL A 9 25.00 -33.89 19.43
N GLN A 10 25.73 -34.76 20.12
CA GLN A 10 25.51 -36.21 20.06
C GLN A 10 24.12 -36.61 20.55
N ARG A 11 23.59 -35.96 21.59
CA ARG A 11 22.24 -36.22 22.10
C ARG A 11 21.18 -35.80 21.09
N MET A 12 21.30 -34.62 20.49
CA MET A 12 20.31 -34.10 19.53
C MET A 12 20.31 -34.92 18.23
N CYS A 13 21.47 -35.35 17.76
CA CYS A 13 21.56 -36.26 16.60
C CYS A 13 20.90 -37.61 16.88
N LYS A 14 21.11 -38.18 18.09
CA LYS A 14 20.46 -39.43 18.50
C LYS A 14 18.94 -39.31 18.58
N ILE A 15 18.41 -38.18 19.05
CA ILE A 15 16.97 -37.90 19.09
C ILE A 15 16.36 -37.94 17.67
N ARG A 16 17.11 -37.44 16.68
CA ARG A 16 16.72 -37.44 15.26
C ARG A 16 17.11 -38.74 14.51
N GLY A 17 17.58 -39.77 15.22
CA GLY A 17 17.87 -41.10 14.65
C GLY A 17 19.22 -41.25 13.96
N TYR A 18 20.13 -40.29 14.11
CA TYR A 18 21.44 -40.29 13.44
C TYR A 18 22.59 -40.78 14.34
N ASN A 19 23.51 -41.54 13.73
CA ASN A 19 24.78 -41.91 14.34
C ASN A 19 25.93 -41.20 13.60
N LEU A 20 26.60 -40.25 14.27
CA LEU A 20 27.71 -39.50 13.69
C LEU A 20 29.03 -40.27 13.80
N LYS A 21 29.82 -40.31 12.72
CA LYS A 21 31.26 -40.61 12.81
C LYS A 21 32.02 -39.45 13.45
N VAL A 22 33.25 -39.73 13.89
CA VAL A 22 34.08 -38.77 14.65
C VAL A 22 34.40 -37.51 13.83
N ASP A 23 34.73 -37.70 12.56
CA ASP A 23 34.99 -36.65 11.58
C ASP A 23 33.77 -35.76 11.30
N ALA A 24 32.57 -36.35 11.22
CA ALA A 24 31.31 -35.61 11.08
C ALA A 24 31.00 -34.78 12.34
N LEU A 25 31.24 -35.35 13.52
CA LEU A 25 31.05 -34.65 14.80
C LEU A 25 32.02 -33.48 14.95
N ASP A 26 33.28 -33.65 14.57
CA ASP A 26 34.29 -32.60 14.67
C ASP A 26 33.96 -31.42 13.72
N GLU A 27 33.39 -31.69 12.55
CA GLU A 27 32.93 -30.66 11.60
C GLU A 27 31.76 -29.83 12.19
N ILE A 28 30.75 -30.49 12.78
CA ILE A 28 29.63 -29.80 13.44
C ILE A 28 30.16 -28.94 14.60
N LEU A 29 31.08 -29.47 15.40
CA LEU A 29 31.68 -28.72 16.49
C LEU A 29 32.48 -27.51 16.01
N SER A 30 33.17 -27.62 14.87
CA SER A 30 33.86 -26.51 14.24
C SER A 30 32.89 -25.41 13.79
N PHE A 31 31.76 -25.78 13.17
CA PHE A 31 30.72 -24.83 12.78
C PHE A 31 30.08 -24.14 13.99
N VAL A 32 29.64 -24.92 14.98
CA VAL A 32 28.95 -24.41 16.18
C VAL A 32 29.86 -23.55 17.06
N SER A 33 31.18 -23.73 16.98
CA SER A 33 32.14 -22.90 17.74
C SER A 33 32.17 -21.42 17.34
N ARG A 34 31.51 -21.06 16.23
CA ARG A 34 31.34 -19.68 15.76
C ARG A 34 30.27 -18.89 16.52
N PHE A 35 29.42 -19.57 17.29
CA PHE A 35 28.29 -18.97 18.00
C PHE A 35 28.51 -18.99 19.53
N GLU A 36 27.97 -18.00 20.24
CA GLU A 36 28.09 -17.89 21.70
C GLU A 36 26.71 -17.87 22.38
N GLY A 37 26.60 -18.43 23.59
CA GLY A 37 25.38 -18.35 24.40
C GLY A 37 24.19 -19.14 23.83
N PRO A 38 22.96 -18.57 23.78
CA PRO A 38 21.76 -19.26 23.32
C PRO A 38 21.80 -19.61 21.81
N ASP A 39 22.58 -18.86 21.03
CA ASP A 39 22.69 -19.02 19.57
C ASP A 39 23.36 -20.35 19.18
N VAL A 40 24.12 -20.95 20.10
CA VAL A 40 24.71 -22.29 19.94
C VAL A 40 23.64 -23.36 19.74
N ASP A 41 22.53 -23.25 20.46
CA ASP A 41 21.46 -24.24 20.41
C ASP A 41 20.65 -24.11 19.12
N GLU A 42 20.37 -22.87 18.73
CA GLU A 42 19.69 -22.55 17.48
C GLU A 42 20.53 -22.97 16.26
N ALA A 43 21.85 -22.71 16.27
CA ALA A 43 22.76 -23.14 15.23
C ALA A 43 22.82 -24.67 15.08
N ILE A 44 22.78 -25.42 16.19
CA ILE A 44 22.69 -26.88 16.16
C ILE A 44 21.36 -27.32 15.54
N ASP A 45 20.23 -26.73 15.94
CA ASP A 45 18.91 -27.13 15.42
C ASP A 45 18.73 -26.80 13.93
N ILE A 46 19.21 -25.64 13.48
CA ILE A 46 19.22 -25.24 12.07
C ILE A 46 20.05 -26.23 11.24
N LEU A 47 21.28 -26.52 11.66
CA LEU A 47 22.15 -27.47 10.96
C LEU A 47 21.51 -28.86 10.87
N LEU A 48 20.89 -29.35 11.95
CA LEU A 48 20.24 -30.64 11.95
C LEU A 48 18.96 -30.67 11.11
N SER A 49 18.19 -29.58 11.05
CA SER A 49 17.02 -29.48 10.16
C SER A 49 17.40 -29.48 8.69
N GLN A 50 18.51 -28.85 8.31
CA GLN A 50 19.00 -28.90 6.93
C GLN A 50 19.55 -30.28 6.56
N LEU A 51 20.14 -30.99 7.51
CA LEU A 51 20.52 -32.39 7.34
C LEU A 51 19.34 -33.33 7.09
N GLU A 52 18.15 -33.03 7.64
CA GLU A 52 16.92 -33.79 7.35
C GLU A 52 16.42 -33.59 5.91
N ASN A 53 16.71 -32.42 5.31
CA ASN A 53 16.34 -32.11 3.93
C ASN A 53 17.32 -32.72 2.90
N GLU A 54 18.50 -33.19 3.33
CA GLU A 54 19.41 -33.92 2.45
C GLU A 54 18.95 -35.38 2.23
N SER A 55 19.11 -35.88 1.01
CA SER A 55 18.88 -37.30 0.69
C SER A 55 20.01 -38.18 1.24
N LEU A 56 19.92 -38.52 2.52
CA LEU A 56 20.91 -39.36 3.20
C LEU A 56 20.81 -40.82 2.76
N LYS A 57 21.94 -41.41 2.35
CA LYS A 57 22.05 -42.83 1.92
C LYS A 57 22.03 -43.82 3.08
N SER A 58 22.26 -43.36 4.32
CA SER A 58 22.32 -44.21 5.51
C SER A 58 22.05 -43.41 6.79
N THR A 59 21.69 -44.10 7.87
CA THR A 59 21.52 -43.53 9.22
C THR A 59 22.85 -43.23 9.94
N ILE A 60 23.97 -43.67 9.36
CA ILE A 60 25.32 -43.30 9.80
C ILE A 60 25.77 -42.11 8.96
N ILE A 61 26.02 -40.99 9.63
CA ILE A 61 26.39 -39.73 8.98
C ILE A 61 27.92 -39.60 8.98
N ASP A 62 28.46 -39.51 7.77
CA ASP A 62 29.87 -39.27 7.47
C ASP A 62 30.13 -37.76 7.31
N LYS A 63 31.40 -37.36 7.17
CA LYS A 63 31.76 -35.93 7.04
C LYS A 63 31.12 -35.25 5.81
N GLU A 64 30.94 -35.95 4.69
CA GLU A 64 30.49 -35.36 3.43
C GLU A 64 29.10 -34.67 3.48
N PRO A 65 28.02 -35.32 3.96
CA PRO A 65 26.71 -34.64 4.14
C PRO A 65 26.77 -33.43 5.06
N VAL A 66 27.49 -33.56 6.18
CA VAL A 66 27.64 -32.45 7.12
C VAL A 66 28.38 -31.29 6.46
N HIS A 67 29.46 -31.57 5.74
CA HIS A 67 30.24 -30.55 5.05
C HIS A 67 29.40 -29.81 4.00
N ARG A 68 28.54 -30.50 3.23
CA ARG A 68 27.64 -29.81 2.27
C ARG A 68 26.67 -28.87 2.96
N VAL A 69 26.05 -29.31 4.05
CA VAL A 69 25.12 -28.49 4.83
C VAL A 69 25.85 -27.32 5.50
N VAL A 70 27.04 -27.56 6.06
CA VAL A 70 27.87 -26.50 6.63
C VAL A 70 28.30 -25.50 5.55
N SER A 71 28.76 -25.95 4.39
CA SER A 71 29.09 -25.06 3.26
C SER A 71 27.90 -24.23 2.82
N LEU A 72 26.70 -24.82 2.68
CA LEU A 72 25.48 -24.08 2.37
C LEU A 72 25.12 -23.02 3.43
N LEU A 73 25.25 -23.36 4.71
CA LEU A 73 24.97 -22.44 5.80
C LEU A 73 26.00 -21.30 5.87
N LEU A 74 27.26 -21.60 5.59
CA LEU A 74 28.33 -20.62 5.52
C LEU A 74 28.25 -19.74 4.26
N GLU A 75 27.86 -20.31 3.12
CA GLU A 75 27.56 -19.55 1.90
C GLU A 75 26.35 -18.64 2.10
N ALA A 76 25.34 -19.05 2.87
CA ALA A 76 24.21 -18.20 3.24
C ALA A 76 24.62 -17.08 4.23
N GLU A 77 25.62 -17.33 5.07
CA GLU A 77 26.19 -16.35 6.01
C GLU A 77 27.11 -15.36 5.27
N GLU A 78 27.96 -15.85 4.35
CA GLU A 78 28.77 -15.02 3.46
C GLU A 78 27.92 -14.30 2.39
N ALA A 79 26.76 -14.82 1.99
CA ALA A 79 25.79 -14.11 1.17
C ALA A 79 25.06 -12.99 1.95
N LYS A 80 25.03 -13.06 3.29
CA LYS A 80 24.64 -11.93 4.14
C LYS A 80 25.77 -10.91 4.32
N GLU A 81 27.04 -11.30 4.16
CA GLU A 81 28.21 -10.43 4.38
C GLU A 81 29.00 -10.04 3.10
N SER A 82 28.63 -10.50 1.91
CA SER A 82 29.18 -10.09 0.61
C SER A 82 28.07 -9.51 -0.29
N PRO A 83 28.39 -8.51 -1.12
CA PRO A 83 27.64 -7.27 -1.19
C PRO A 83 26.29 -7.44 -1.88
N GLU A 84 25.26 -7.72 -1.08
CA GLU A 84 24.00 -7.01 -1.27
C GLU A 84 24.35 -5.54 -1.43
N VAL A 85 23.93 -4.99 -2.56
CA VAL A 85 23.98 -3.57 -2.94
C VAL A 85 23.93 -2.68 -1.69
N SER A 86 25.11 -2.23 -1.26
CA SER A 86 25.34 -1.16 -0.30
C SER A 86 24.19 -0.90 0.67
N ALA A 87 24.08 -1.68 1.75
CA ALA A 87 23.51 -1.17 3.00
C ALA A 87 24.46 -0.15 3.66
N ALA A 88 25.02 0.77 2.86
CA ALA A 88 25.26 2.12 3.32
C ALA A 88 23.86 2.72 3.54
N THR A 89 23.23 2.39 4.67
CA THR A 89 22.01 2.97 5.25
C THR A 89 21.32 3.97 4.34
N SER A 90 20.62 3.51 3.30
CA SER A 90 19.81 4.41 2.49
C SER A 90 18.67 4.90 3.38
N ALA A 91 18.51 6.22 3.51
CA ALA A 91 17.52 6.83 4.40
C ALA A 91 16.07 6.37 4.10
N PHE A 92 15.84 5.84 2.88
CA PHE A 92 14.57 5.26 2.47
C PHE A 92 14.74 3.97 1.65
N ARG A 93 13.62 3.24 1.52
CA ARG A 93 13.45 2.04 0.71
C ARG A 93 12.22 2.18 -0.18
N VAL A 94 12.37 1.87 -1.46
CA VAL A 94 11.26 1.80 -2.43
C VAL A 94 10.71 0.38 -2.47
N VAL A 95 9.38 0.25 -2.42
CA VAL A 95 8.65 -1.02 -2.43
C VAL A 95 7.73 -1.04 -3.65
N ASP A 96 8.02 -1.96 -4.57
CA ASP A 96 7.20 -2.21 -5.75
C ASP A 96 5.89 -2.91 -5.35
N ALA A 97 4.80 -2.55 -6.02
CA ALA A 97 3.46 -3.06 -5.76
C ALA A 97 3.39 -4.58 -5.83
N PHE A 98 4.06 -5.20 -6.80
CA PHE A 98 4.03 -6.65 -7.00
C PHE A 98 4.82 -7.42 -5.94
N LEU A 99 5.60 -6.74 -5.09
CA LEU A 99 6.33 -7.31 -3.97
C LEU A 99 5.61 -7.17 -2.63
N ILE A 100 4.48 -6.46 -2.59
CA ILE A 100 3.70 -6.27 -1.36
C ILE A 100 3.09 -7.63 -0.94
N PRO A 101 3.32 -8.12 0.29
CA PRO A 101 2.72 -9.36 0.77
C PRO A 101 1.20 -9.28 0.83
N LYS A 102 0.53 -10.37 0.44
CA LYS A 102 -0.93 -10.45 0.47
C LYS A 102 -1.40 -11.09 1.77
N TYR A 103 -2.22 -10.38 2.53
CA TYR A 103 -2.88 -10.91 3.72
C TYR A 103 -4.37 -11.09 3.47
N LYS A 104 -4.95 -12.15 4.05
CA LYS A 104 -6.38 -12.43 4.05
C LYS A 104 -6.92 -12.45 5.47
N TYR A 105 -8.09 -11.87 5.67
CA TYR A 105 -8.77 -11.89 6.96
C TYR A 105 -9.63 -13.14 7.10
N ASP A 106 -9.47 -13.87 8.20
CA ASP A 106 -10.35 -14.96 8.60
C ASP A 106 -11.41 -14.43 9.58
N PRO A 107 -12.70 -14.36 9.20
CA PRO A 107 -13.76 -13.85 10.07
C PRO A 107 -14.07 -14.75 11.27
N ILE A 108 -13.71 -16.04 11.21
CA ILE A 108 -13.91 -17.01 12.30
C ILE A 108 -12.79 -16.86 13.32
N ARG A 109 -11.53 -16.89 12.86
CA ARG A 109 -10.35 -16.75 13.73
C ARG A 109 -10.09 -15.31 14.16
N LYS A 110 -10.69 -14.34 13.46
CA LYS A 110 -10.49 -12.89 13.64
C LYS A 110 -9.03 -12.48 13.53
N GLN A 111 -8.31 -13.07 12.58
CA GLN A 111 -6.88 -12.86 12.36
C GLN A 111 -6.57 -12.75 10.88
N PHE A 112 -5.49 -12.03 10.57
CA PHE A 112 -4.92 -12.03 9.23
C PHE A 112 -3.92 -13.16 9.09
N TYR A 113 -3.88 -13.77 7.91
CA TYR A 113 -2.85 -14.73 7.53
C TYR A 113 -2.29 -14.36 6.17
N GLU A 114 -1.00 -14.59 6.02
CA GLU A 114 -0.30 -14.36 4.75
C GLU A 114 -0.72 -15.42 3.73
N HIS A 115 -0.99 -14.98 2.51
CA HIS A 115 -1.23 -15.88 1.39
C HIS A 115 0.08 -16.54 0.97
N THR A 116 0.12 -17.87 1.04
CA THR A 116 1.27 -18.65 0.59
C THR A 116 1.17 -18.97 -0.90
N GLY A 117 2.27 -18.79 -1.62
CA GLY A 117 2.39 -19.10 -3.04
C GLY A 117 2.41 -17.89 -3.96
N GLY A 118 2.63 -18.15 -5.26
CA GLY A 118 2.69 -17.11 -6.28
C GLY A 118 1.31 -16.59 -6.67
N LEU A 119 1.22 -15.28 -6.95
CA LEU A 119 0.00 -14.63 -7.44
C LEU A 119 0.04 -14.52 -8.96
N PRO A 120 -0.76 -15.32 -9.71
CA PRO A 120 -0.80 -15.20 -11.16
C PRO A 120 -1.47 -13.89 -11.57
N ILE A 121 -0.94 -13.24 -12.61
CA ILE A 121 -1.52 -12.00 -13.15
C ILE A 121 -2.92 -12.27 -13.72
N HIS A 122 -3.09 -13.38 -14.43
CA HIS A 122 -4.39 -13.82 -14.93
C HIS A 122 -5.07 -14.69 -13.86
N GLY A 123 -5.95 -14.07 -13.08
CA GLY A 123 -6.71 -14.76 -12.03
C GLY A 123 -7.91 -15.52 -12.60
N GLU A 124 -8.31 -16.58 -11.88
CA GLU A 124 -9.56 -17.29 -12.11
C GLU A 124 -10.78 -16.43 -11.77
N ALA A 125 -11.97 -16.81 -12.26
CA ALA A 125 -13.22 -16.07 -11.96
C ALA A 125 -13.47 -15.89 -10.45
N SER A 126 -13.06 -16.86 -9.63
CA SER A 126 -13.13 -16.79 -8.16
C SER A 126 -12.29 -15.66 -7.57
N ALA A 127 -11.19 -15.25 -8.22
CA ALA A 127 -10.36 -14.15 -7.76
C ALA A 127 -11.10 -12.80 -7.85
N LYS A 128 -11.97 -12.62 -8.86
CA LYS A 128 -12.82 -11.42 -8.97
C LYS A 128 -13.80 -11.32 -7.79
N ALA A 129 -14.44 -12.43 -7.41
CA ALA A 129 -15.35 -12.46 -6.26
C ALA A 129 -14.58 -12.27 -4.94
N ALA A 130 -13.40 -12.90 -4.82
CA ALA A 130 -12.54 -12.76 -3.65
C ALA A 130 -12.09 -11.31 -3.44
N LEU A 131 -11.80 -10.56 -4.51
CA LEU A 131 -11.44 -9.14 -4.44
C LEU A 131 -12.47 -8.31 -3.64
N TYR A 132 -13.74 -8.37 -4.04
CA TYR A 132 -14.80 -7.60 -3.36
C TYR A 132 -15.05 -8.11 -1.95
N LYS A 133 -15.00 -9.43 -1.75
CA LYS A 133 -15.13 -10.05 -0.43
C LYS A 133 -14.01 -9.62 0.52
N ASP A 134 -12.76 -9.61 0.06
CA ASP A 134 -11.59 -9.24 0.87
C ASP A 134 -11.67 -7.75 1.28
N ARG A 135 -12.09 -6.86 0.36
CA ARG A 135 -12.37 -5.45 0.68
C ARG A 135 -13.46 -5.30 1.75
N PHE A 136 -14.58 -6.00 1.59
CA PHE A 136 -15.69 -5.98 2.54
C PHE A 136 -15.26 -6.47 3.92
N LEU A 137 -14.57 -7.63 3.98
CA LEU A 137 -14.09 -8.22 5.23
C LEU A 137 -13.07 -7.32 5.94
N LEU A 138 -12.18 -6.64 5.20
CA LEU A 138 -11.21 -5.70 5.77
C LEU A 138 -11.89 -4.51 6.45
N LEU A 139 -12.96 -3.95 5.88
CA LEU A 139 -13.70 -2.87 6.55
C LEU A 139 -14.63 -3.41 7.65
N SER A 140 -15.19 -4.60 7.47
CA SER A 140 -16.10 -5.22 8.44
C SER A 140 -15.39 -5.54 9.75
N GLN A 141 -14.18 -6.10 9.69
CA GLN A 141 -13.36 -6.33 10.88
C GLN A 141 -13.01 -5.03 11.61
N ARG A 142 -12.75 -3.95 10.87
CA ARG A 142 -12.49 -2.61 11.43
C ARG A 142 -13.71 -2.06 12.15
N LEU A 143 -14.88 -2.10 11.50
CA LEU A 143 -16.15 -1.66 12.04
C LEU A 143 -16.54 -2.45 13.31
N SER A 144 -16.29 -3.76 13.33
CA SER A 144 -16.62 -4.61 14.49
C SER A 144 -15.84 -4.26 15.77
N ARG A 145 -14.74 -3.52 15.65
CA ARG A 145 -13.93 -3.02 16.77
C ARG A 145 -14.28 -1.60 17.18
N ASP A 146 -15.08 -0.89 16.39
CA ASP A 146 -15.50 0.46 16.74
C ASP A 146 -16.44 0.40 17.95
N GLN A 147 -16.20 1.26 18.95
CA GLN A 147 -16.95 1.25 20.20
C GLN A 147 -18.44 1.54 20.00
N HIS A 148 -18.80 2.37 19.01
CA HIS A 148 -20.19 2.73 18.74
C HIS A 148 -20.95 1.59 18.08
N PHE A 149 -20.28 0.75 17.29
CA PHE A 149 -20.89 -0.35 16.53
C PHE A 149 -20.68 -1.73 17.16
N SER A 150 -19.89 -1.82 18.23
CA SER A 150 -19.61 -3.06 18.96
C SER A 150 -20.78 -3.48 19.86
N LYS A 151 -21.01 -4.79 20.00
CA LYS A 151 -22.02 -5.33 20.92
C LYS A 151 -21.63 -5.00 22.37
N PRO A 152 -22.49 -4.37 23.18
CA PRO A 152 -22.20 -4.17 24.59
C PRO A 152 -22.11 -5.52 25.32
N ALA A 153 -21.10 -5.68 26.18
CA ALA A 153 -20.84 -6.92 26.91
C ALA A 153 -21.89 -7.23 27.99
N PHE A 154 -22.70 -6.25 28.38
CA PHE A 154 -23.80 -6.36 29.34
C PHE A 154 -24.99 -5.52 28.85
N GLU A 155 -26.22 -6.00 29.06
CA GLU A 155 -27.46 -5.24 28.87
C GLU A 155 -27.56 -4.14 29.94
N SER A 156 -26.76 -3.08 29.83
CA SER A 156 -26.90 -1.88 30.65
C SER A 156 -27.67 -0.82 29.87
N GLU A 157 -28.75 -0.34 30.50
CA GLU A 157 -29.69 0.73 30.13
C GLU A 157 -29.39 1.47 28.83
N PHE A 158 -30.31 1.30 27.86
CA PHE A 158 -30.35 1.99 26.58
C PHE A 158 -29.97 3.46 26.72
N SER A 159 -28.83 3.85 26.13
CA SER A 159 -28.62 5.24 25.77
C SER A 159 -29.77 5.66 24.85
N HIS A 160 -30.19 6.92 24.91
CA HIS A 160 -31.30 7.46 24.11
C HIS A 160 -31.14 7.31 22.59
N TYR A 161 -30.00 6.77 22.10
CA TYR A 161 -29.66 6.55 20.70
C TYR A 161 -29.78 5.08 20.22
N GLY A 162 -30.12 4.12 21.09
CA GLY A 162 -30.21 2.71 20.71
C GLY A 162 -28.85 2.06 20.42
N SER A 163 -28.85 0.74 20.24
CA SER A 163 -27.65 -0.02 19.86
C SER A 163 -27.35 0.21 18.37
N CYS A 164 -26.17 0.75 18.02
CA CYS A 164 -25.72 0.84 16.63
C CYS A 164 -25.15 -0.48 16.11
N GLU A 165 -25.61 -1.62 16.64
CA GLU A 165 -25.15 -2.93 16.21
C GLU A 165 -25.47 -3.17 14.73
N ILE A 166 -24.43 -3.55 13.99
CA ILE A 166 -24.56 -3.89 12.57
C ILE A 166 -25.32 -5.20 12.42
N SER A 167 -26.47 -5.13 11.77
CA SER A 167 -27.32 -6.26 11.44
C SER A 167 -26.98 -6.80 10.05
N PRO A 168 -26.90 -8.13 9.85
CA PRO A 168 -26.83 -8.71 8.51
C PRO A 168 -28.07 -8.35 7.70
N ILE A 169 -27.93 -8.08 6.40
CA ILE A 169 -29.05 -7.65 5.54
C ILE A 169 -30.16 -8.70 5.52
N GLN A 170 -29.82 -9.99 5.50
CA GLN A 170 -30.81 -11.07 5.56
C GLN A 170 -31.73 -10.99 6.80
N SER A 171 -31.26 -10.40 7.90
CA SER A 171 -32.03 -10.28 9.14
C SER A 171 -33.07 -9.16 9.13
N LEU A 172 -33.05 -8.27 8.13
CA LEU A 172 -34.04 -7.19 8.00
C LEU A 172 -35.43 -7.72 7.67
N VAL A 173 -35.52 -8.88 7.01
CA VAL A 173 -36.79 -9.46 6.58
C VAL A 173 -37.67 -9.75 7.81
N GLY A 174 -38.82 -9.09 7.89
CA GLY A 174 -39.78 -9.26 8.99
C GLY A 174 -39.42 -8.52 10.28
N GLN A 175 -38.37 -7.70 10.29
CA GLN A 175 -38.06 -6.82 11.41
C GLN A 175 -38.62 -5.40 11.21
N THR A 176 -39.03 -4.77 12.30
CA THR A 176 -39.52 -3.39 12.33
C THR A 176 -38.57 -2.50 13.14
N GLY A 177 -38.60 -1.20 12.84
CA GLY A 177 -37.79 -0.18 13.51
C GLY A 177 -36.42 0.03 12.87
N ARG A 178 -35.67 0.98 13.44
CA ARG A 178 -34.37 1.40 12.91
C ARG A 178 -33.30 0.33 13.07
N ARG A 179 -32.49 0.16 12.04
CA ARG A 179 -31.36 -0.78 11.99
C ARG A 179 -30.17 -0.12 11.32
N TRP A 180 -28.99 -0.57 11.75
CA TRP A 180 -27.73 -0.27 11.09
C TRP A 180 -27.30 -1.47 10.26
N VAL A 181 -26.97 -1.24 9.00
CA VAL A 181 -26.48 -2.25 8.08
C VAL A 181 -25.20 -1.80 7.41
N MET A 182 -24.33 -2.75 7.11
CA MET A 182 -23.11 -2.52 6.35
C MET A 182 -23.22 -3.31 5.04
N GLY A 183 -22.93 -2.66 3.93
CA GLY A 183 -23.01 -3.30 2.62
C GLY A 183 -22.28 -2.54 1.54
N VAL A 184 -22.21 -3.17 0.38
CA VAL A 184 -21.67 -2.62 -0.86
C VAL A 184 -22.84 -1.97 -1.61
N ILE A 185 -22.71 -0.68 -1.92
CA ILE A 185 -23.75 0.04 -2.68
C ILE A 185 -23.62 -0.27 -4.18
N SER A 186 -24.73 -0.54 -4.83
CA SER A 186 -24.79 -0.75 -6.27
C SER A 186 -26.03 -0.11 -6.90
N GLN A 187 -25.98 0.08 -8.22
CA GLN A 187 -27.10 0.53 -9.03
C GLN A 187 -27.26 -0.44 -10.20
N LEU A 188 -28.16 -1.41 -10.04
CA LEU A 188 -28.40 -2.44 -11.05
C LEU A 188 -29.33 -1.94 -12.16
N GLU A 189 -30.28 -1.07 -11.81
CA GLU A 189 -31.24 -0.45 -12.71
C GLU A 189 -31.27 1.06 -12.48
N ASP A 190 -31.58 1.84 -13.53
CA ASP A 190 -31.61 3.30 -13.44
C ASP A 190 -32.61 3.75 -12.37
N GLY A 191 -32.13 4.54 -11.41
CA GLY A 191 -32.92 5.04 -10.28
C GLY A 191 -33.14 4.04 -9.12
N HIS A 192 -32.76 2.77 -9.26
CA HIS A 192 -32.89 1.76 -8.21
C HIS A 192 -31.52 1.41 -7.60
N PHE A 193 -31.37 1.70 -6.32
CA PHE A 193 -30.15 1.44 -5.57
C PHE A 193 -30.30 0.21 -4.71
N TYR A 194 -29.21 -0.54 -4.55
CA TYR A 194 -29.18 -1.74 -3.72
C TYR A 194 -28.02 -1.68 -2.76
N LEU A 195 -28.19 -2.36 -1.63
CA LEU A 195 -27.13 -2.62 -0.67
C LEU A 195 -26.97 -4.13 -0.52
N GLU A 196 -25.75 -4.61 -0.69
CA GLU A 196 -25.42 -6.04 -0.66
C GLU A 196 -24.37 -6.34 0.41
N ASP A 197 -24.60 -7.38 1.22
CA ASP A 197 -23.61 -7.94 2.14
C ASP A 197 -23.32 -9.41 1.79
N LEU A 198 -22.60 -10.13 2.65
CA LEU A 198 -22.29 -11.54 2.42
C LEU A 198 -23.50 -12.48 2.53
N THR A 199 -24.68 -11.97 2.92
CA THR A 199 -25.88 -12.75 3.23
C THR A 199 -27.02 -12.50 2.25
N ALA A 200 -27.28 -11.24 1.88
CA ALA A 200 -28.38 -10.84 1.02
C ALA A 200 -28.16 -9.46 0.37
N ALA A 201 -29.02 -9.14 -0.58
CA ALA A 201 -29.17 -7.80 -1.14
C ALA A 201 -30.55 -7.24 -0.80
N VAL A 202 -30.63 -5.94 -0.57
CA VAL A 202 -31.89 -5.21 -0.34
C VAL A 202 -31.92 -3.94 -1.17
N GLU A 203 -33.08 -3.61 -1.74
CA GLU A 203 -33.29 -2.33 -2.40
C GLU A 203 -33.32 -1.21 -1.37
N ILE A 204 -32.63 -0.10 -1.65
CA ILE A 204 -32.52 1.05 -0.75
C ILE A 204 -33.12 2.31 -1.37
N ASN A 205 -33.81 3.09 -0.55
CA ASN A 205 -34.27 4.43 -0.92
C ASN A 205 -33.39 5.48 -0.23
N LEU A 206 -32.67 6.27 -1.04
CA LEU A 206 -31.79 7.34 -0.58
C LEU A 206 -32.45 8.73 -0.58
N SER A 207 -33.69 8.88 -1.05
CA SER A 207 -34.34 10.18 -1.23
C SER A 207 -34.42 10.98 0.07
N ASN A 208 -34.73 10.33 1.20
CA ASN A 208 -34.77 11.02 2.50
C ASN A 208 -33.39 11.46 2.97
N ALA A 209 -32.34 10.69 2.67
CA ALA A 209 -30.95 11.02 2.99
C ALA A 209 -30.38 12.14 2.08
N ILE A 210 -30.95 12.35 0.89
CA ILE A 210 -30.53 13.35 -0.11
C ILE A 210 -31.35 14.66 0.00
N SER A 211 -32.56 14.63 0.57
CA SER A 211 -33.49 15.78 0.50
C SER A 211 -33.01 16.98 1.33
N PHE A 212 -32.80 18.09 0.62
CA PHE A 212 -32.13 19.29 1.08
C PHE A 212 -32.91 20.08 2.14
N CYS A 213 -32.17 20.52 3.15
CA CYS A 213 -32.58 21.37 4.26
C CYS A 213 -32.97 22.77 3.75
N VAL A 214 -34.28 23.04 3.64
CA VAL A 214 -34.84 24.40 3.66
C VAL A 214 -35.95 24.38 4.70
N LEU A 215 -35.80 25.19 5.75
CA LEU A 215 -36.60 25.26 6.97
C LEU A 215 -36.25 24.26 8.08
N THR A 216 -35.55 24.81 9.07
CA THR A 216 -35.83 24.70 10.51
C THR A 216 -36.82 23.60 10.91
N ILE A 217 -36.30 22.42 11.31
CA ILE A 217 -36.58 21.69 12.56
C ILE A 217 -35.92 20.30 12.48
N ILE A 218 -34.98 20.10 13.41
CA ILE A 218 -34.28 18.90 13.91
C ILE A 218 -34.89 17.53 13.49
N ILE A 219 -34.52 17.00 12.31
CA ILE A 219 -34.13 15.59 12.06
C ILE A 219 -33.19 15.62 10.84
N GLN A 220 -31.86 15.62 11.05
CA GLN A 220 -30.91 15.62 9.94
C GLN A 220 -30.73 14.19 9.40
N TYR A 221 -31.39 13.90 8.27
CA TYR A 221 -31.04 12.77 7.41
C TYR A 221 -29.76 13.12 6.65
N LYS A 222 -28.70 12.33 6.79
CA LYS A 222 -27.33 12.79 6.46
C LYS A 222 -26.54 11.80 5.62
N ILE A 223 -26.01 12.29 4.50
CA ILE A 223 -24.93 11.64 3.75
C ILE A 223 -23.61 12.31 4.17
N THR A 224 -22.65 11.51 4.63
CA THR A 224 -21.34 12.03 5.10
C THR A 224 -20.45 12.49 3.95
N THR A 225 -19.35 13.19 4.25
CA THR A 225 -18.34 13.54 3.23
C THR A 225 -17.78 12.29 2.54
N GLY A 226 -17.89 12.25 1.21
CA GLY A 226 -17.26 11.24 0.38
C GLY A 226 -17.79 11.24 -1.05
N PHE A 227 -17.17 10.44 -1.91
CA PHE A 227 -17.67 10.06 -3.23
C PHE A 227 -18.24 8.65 -3.15
N PHE A 228 -19.56 8.55 -3.16
CA PHE A 228 -20.28 7.28 -3.15
C PHE A 228 -20.39 6.80 -4.59
N SER A 229 -19.55 5.84 -4.97
CA SER A 229 -19.60 5.18 -6.27
C SER A 229 -20.04 3.74 -6.12
N GLU A 230 -20.43 3.10 -7.23
CA GLU A 230 -20.77 1.68 -7.22
C GLU A 230 -19.60 0.85 -6.65
N ASN A 231 -19.93 -0.16 -5.87
CA ASN A 231 -19.01 -1.01 -5.12
C ASN A 231 -18.29 -0.35 -3.93
N THR A 232 -18.62 0.89 -3.56
CA THR A 232 -18.16 1.45 -2.28
C THR A 232 -18.90 0.79 -1.12
N ILE A 233 -18.18 0.60 -0.02
CA ILE A 233 -18.73 -0.03 1.17
C ILE A 233 -19.25 1.07 2.08
N VAL A 234 -20.51 0.97 2.47
CA VAL A 234 -21.21 1.98 3.28
C VAL A 234 -21.80 1.35 4.52
N VAL A 235 -22.04 2.20 5.51
CA VAL A 235 -22.82 1.91 6.71
C VAL A 235 -24.05 2.80 6.64
N ALA A 236 -25.24 2.20 6.67
CA ALA A 236 -26.51 2.88 6.54
C ALA A 236 -27.40 2.62 7.76
N GLU A 237 -27.97 3.68 8.30
CA GLU A 237 -29.07 3.63 9.25
C GLU A 237 -30.38 3.78 8.48
N GLY A 238 -31.35 2.92 8.75
CA GLY A 238 -32.63 2.97 8.06
C GLY A 238 -33.70 2.11 8.71
N GLU A 239 -34.89 2.12 8.11
CA GLU A 239 -36.00 1.26 8.49
C GLU A 239 -36.50 0.45 7.29
N MET A 240 -36.84 -0.80 7.53
CA MET A 240 -37.40 -1.69 6.52
C MET A 240 -38.88 -1.38 6.31
N LEU A 241 -39.25 -0.96 5.11
CA LEU A 241 -40.66 -0.71 4.76
C LEU A 241 -41.39 -2.02 4.40
N VAL A 242 -42.73 -1.98 4.47
CA VAL A 242 -43.59 -3.15 4.19
C VAL A 242 -43.47 -3.60 2.73
N GLU A 243 -43.14 -2.67 1.85
CA GLU A 243 -42.93 -2.88 0.42
C GLU A 243 -41.62 -3.62 0.09
N GLY A 244 -40.77 -3.90 1.08
CA GLY A 244 -39.50 -4.58 0.86
C GLY A 244 -38.34 -3.66 0.47
N ILE A 245 -38.51 -2.34 0.65
CA ILE A 245 -37.48 -1.32 0.42
C ILE A 245 -36.94 -0.81 1.76
N PHE A 246 -35.61 -0.75 1.89
CA PHE A 246 -34.96 -0.20 3.08
C PHE A 246 -34.83 1.33 2.95
N GLN A 247 -35.61 2.07 3.74
CA GLN A 247 -35.58 3.53 3.73
C GLN A 247 -34.37 4.02 4.52
N VAL A 248 -33.37 4.55 3.81
CA VAL A 248 -32.15 5.08 4.42
C VAL A 248 -32.41 6.46 5.01
N LEU A 249 -31.95 6.64 6.25
CA LEU A 249 -32.00 7.89 7.00
C LEU A 249 -30.61 8.54 7.04
N THR A 250 -29.58 7.75 7.32
CA THR A 250 -28.19 8.20 7.38
C THR A 250 -27.32 7.22 6.60
N CYS A 251 -26.38 7.72 5.80
CA CYS A 251 -25.45 6.89 5.04
C CYS A 251 -24.05 7.48 5.09
N GLY A 252 -23.08 6.67 5.45
CA GLY A 252 -21.68 7.08 5.49
C GLY A 252 -20.73 5.94 5.21
N PHE A 253 -19.44 6.25 5.15
CA PHE A 253 -18.44 5.20 5.10
C PHE A 253 -18.20 4.60 6.49
N PRO A 254 -17.73 3.34 6.57
CA PRO A 254 -17.24 2.78 7.83
C PRO A 254 -16.23 3.73 8.48
N PRO A 255 -16.28 3.94 9.81
CA PRO A 255 -15.41 4.88 10.50
C PRO A 255 -13.93 4.47 10.31
N LEU A 256 -13.06 5.47 10.26
CA LEU A 256 -11.63 5.27 10.11
C LEU A 256 -11.02 4.84 11.45
N GLU A 257 -10.20 3.79 11.44
CA GLU A 257 -9.45 3.36 12.62
C GLU A 257 -8.10 4.08 12.68
N GLU A 258 -7.72 4.54 13.87
CA GLU A 258 -6.40 5.14 14.10
C GLU A 258 -5.28 4.14 13.78
N ARG A 259 -4.19 4.65 13.20
CA ARG A 259 -3.04 3.84 12.80
C ARG A 259 -2.46 3.02 13.94
N ASP A 260 -2.29 3.61 15.12
CA ASP A 260 -1.72 2.93 16.29
C ASP A 260 -2.58 1.76 16.80
N LYS A 261 -3.91 1.88 16.67
CA LYS A 261 -4.84 0.79 17.01
C LYS A 261 -4.69 -0.36 16.02
N SER A 262 -4.58 -0.04 14.73
CA SER A 262 -4.35 -1.02 13.66
C SER A 262 -3.01 -1.77 13.87
N LEU A 263 -1.91 -1.04 14.09
CA LEU A 263 -0.58 -1.63 14.24
C LEU A 263 -0.44 -2.58 15.45
N LYS A 264 -1.11 -2.27 16.56
CA LYS A 264 -1.14 -3.17 17.73
C LYS A 264 -1.76 -4.53 17.40
N LEU A 265 -2.79 -4.56 16.56
CA LEU A 265 -3.45 -5.80 16.14
C LEU A 265 -2.60 -6.58 15.13
N LEU A 266 -1.94 -5.88 14.22
CA LEU A 266 -1.21 -6.45 13.09
C LEU A 266 0.27 -6.71 13.41
N SER A 267 0.63 -6.74 14.69
CA SER A 267 2.02 -6.91 15.12
C SER A 267 2.62 -8.19 14.53
N GLY A 268 3.72 -8.03 13.78
CA GLY A 268 4.40 -9.14 13.08
C GLY A 268 3.99 -9.34 11.62
N HIS A 269 3.04 -8.56 11.09
CA HIS A 269 2.68 -8.59 9.66
C HIS A 269 3.24 -7.38 8.90
N ASP A 270 3.85 -7.62 7.75
CA ASP A 270 4.37 -6.58 6.86
C ASP A 270 3.32 -6.18 5.79
N PHE A 271 2.29 -5.45 6.21
CA PHE A 271 1.27 -4.93 5.28
C PHE A 271 1.82 -3.90 4.30
N PHE A 272 2.95 -3.24 4.64
CA PHE A 272 3.53 -2.20 3.81
C PHE A 272 4.44 -2.76 2.70
N GLY A 273 5.12 -3.89 2.96
CA GLY A 273 6.07 -4.57 2.06
C GLY A 273 7.53 -4.16 2.28
N GLY A 274 7.84 -3.50 3.40
CA GLY A 274 9.16 -2.96 3.71
C GLY A 274 9.97 -3.79 4.71
N GLY A 275 9.48 -4.96 5.09
CA GLY A 275 9.94 -5.78 6.21
C GLY A 275 9.35 -5.35 7.55
N THR A 276 9.22 -6.30 8.46
CA THR A 276 8.95 -6.07 9.89
C THR A 276 10.24 -5.74 10.62
N PHE A 277 10.17 -4.82 11.59
CA PHE A 277 11.30 -4.46 12.44
C PHE A 277 11.10 -4.97 13.86
N THR A 278 12.20 -5.34 14.51
CA THR A 278 12.25 -5.54 15.96
C THR A 278 11.99 -4.22 16.70
N LYS A 279 11.75 -4.29 18.01
CA LYS A 279 11.50 -3.10 18.82
C LYS A 279 12.75 -2.22 18.87
N GLU A 280 13.92 -2.84 18.97
CA GLU A 280 15.22 -2.19 19.04
C GLU A 280 15.54 -1.46 17.72
N GLU A 281 15.32 -2.11 16.58
CA GLU A 281 15.46 -1.49 15.27
C GLU A 281 14.48 -0.33 15.08
N THR A 282 13.23 -0.50 15.51
CA THR A 282 12.22 0.56 15.42
C THR A 282 12.67 1.80 16.20
N ILE A 283 13.17 1.64 17.44
CA ILE A 283 13.69 2.76 18.24
C ILE A 283 14.86 3.45 17.52
N ARG A 284 15.80 2.67 16.97
CA ARG A 284 16.93 3.21 16.20
C ARG A 284 16.46 4.01 14.98
N LEU A 285 15.49 3.50 14.23
CA LEU A 285 14.93 4.18 13.06
C LEU A 285 14.24 5.49 13.44
N VAL A 286 13.48 5.52 14.56
CA VAL A 286 12.87 6.75 15.08
C VAL A 286 13.93 7.80 15.43
N GLU A 287 15.05 7.39 16.04
CA GLU A 287 16.14 8.32 16.35
C GLU A 287 16.84 8.86 15.10
N MET A 288 17.05 8.02 14.10
CA MET A 288 17.63 8.43 12.82
C MET A 288 16.69 9.38 12.06
N GLU A 289 15.39 9.07 12.04
CA GLU A 289 14.35 9.92 11.44
C GLU A 289 14.36 11.33 12.03
N LYS A 290 14.44 11.45 13.37
CA LYS A 290 14.50 12.75 14.06
C LYS A 290 15.74 13.57 13.72
N ARG A 291 16.84 12.94 13.31
CA ARG A 291 18.08 13.63 12.89
C ARG A 291 18.03 14.04 11.42
N ALA A 292 17.16 13.40 10.63
CA ALA A 292 17.00 13.60 9.20
C ALA A 292 16.08 14.78 8.85
N VAL A 293 16.21 15.91 9.57
CA VAL A 293 15.32 17.08 9.43
C VAL A 293 15.51 17.80 8.08
N ASN A 294 16.71 17.69 7.52
CA ASN A 294 17.06 18.33 6.26
C ASN A 294 16.73 17.46 5.03
N ASP A 295 16.26 16.22 5.23
CA ASP A 295 15.83 15.37 4.11
C ASP A 295 14.60 15.99 3.44
N MET A 296 14.66 16.06 2.11
CA MET A 296 13.62 16.66 1.28
C MET A 296 13.41 15.83 0.03
N TYR A 297 12.14 15.64 -0.33
CA TYR A 297 11.71 15.02 -1.57
C TYR A 297 11.12 16.07 -2.50
N VAL A 298 11.53 16.07 -3.76
CA VAL A 298 10.92 16.92 -4.79
C VAL A 298 10.07 16.04 -5.69
N ILE A 299 8.78 16.34 -5.75
CA ILE A 299 7.78 15.46 -6.35
C ILE A 299 7.06 16.21 -7.46
N LEU A 300 7.09 15.62 -8.66
CA LEU A 300 6.49 16.16 -9.87
C LEU A 300 5.58 15.10 -10.51
N SER A 301 4.51 15.53 -11.18
CA SER A 301 3.66 14.64 -11.96
C SER A 301 3.29 15.20 -13.32
N ASP A 302 2.97 14.32 -14.27
CA ASP A 302 2.52 14.66 -15.62
C ASP A 302 3.56 15.54 -16.37
N ILE A 303 4.73 14.96 -16.63
CA ILE A 303 5.95 15.61 -17.11
C ILE A 303 6.21 15.20 -18.55
N TRP A 304 5.67 15.95 -19.50
CA TRP A 304 5.68 15.64 -20.93
C TRP A 304 7.04 15.95 -21.55
N LEU A 305 7.88 14.93 -21.67
CA LEU A 305 9.26 15.05 -22.16
C LEU A 305 9.33 15.42 -23.65
N ASP A 306 8.23 15.29 -24.37
CA ASP A 306 8.10 15.69 -25.78
C ASP A 306 7.85 17.19 -25.98
N ASN A 307 7.67 17.94 -24.91
CA ASN A 307 7.52 19.39 -24.96
C ASN A 307 8.79 20.08 -24.45
N GLU A 308 9.81 20.16 -25.33
CA GLU A 308 11.15 20.63 -24.96
C GLU A 308 11.14 22.06 -24.38
N GLU A 309 10.46 23.00 -25.04
CA GLU A 309 10.47 24.41 -24.63
C GLU A 309 9.69 24.67 -23.34
N LYS A 310 8.58 23.97 -23.09
CA LYS A 310 7.74 24.27 -21.91
C LYS A 310 8.01 23.37 -20.72
N ALA A 311 8.18 22.07 -20.92
CA ALA A 311 8.32 21.12 -19.82
C ALA A 311 9.79 20.92 -19.44
N LEU A 312 10.66 20.59 -20.40
CA LEU A 312 12.07 20.33 -20.11
C LEU A 312 12.83 21.59 -19.67
N GLY A 313 12.66 22.73 -20.35
CA GLY A 313 13.31 23.98 -19.91
C GLY A 313 12.88 24.46 -18.52
N LYS A 314 11.60 24.27 -18.16
CA LYS A 314 11.12 24.53 -16.80
C LYS A 314 11.66 23.52 -15.80
N LEU A 315 11.75 22.25 -16.17
CA LEU A 315 12.35 21.23 -15.32
C LEU A 315 13.83 21.53 -15.04
N GLU A 316 14.57 21.98 -16.05
CA GLU A 316 15.95 22.46 -15.88
C GLU A 316 16.02 23.61 -14.87
N THR A 317 15.09 24.57 -14.94
CA THR A 317 14.99 25.66 -13.95
C THR A 317 14.75 25.13 -12.52
N VAL A 318 13.92 24.09 -12.35
CA VAL A 318 13.73 23.43 -11.04
C VAL A 318 15.03 22.78 -10.56
N LEU A 319 15.71 22.05 -11.45
CA LEU A 319 16.97 21.37 -11.13
C LEU A 319 18.07 22.38 -10.77
N ASP A 320 18.22 23.47 -11.52
CA ASP A 320 19.14 24.58 -11.23
C ASP A 320 18.87 25.18 -9.83
N GLY A 321 17.59 25.41 -9.53
CA GLY A 321 17.16 25.90 -8.22
C GLY A 321 17.65 25.00 -7.09
N PHE A 322 17.47 23.69 -7.21
CA PHE A 322 17.88 22.72 -6.18
C PHE A 322 19.39 22.37 -6.21
N GLU A 323 20.08 22.51 -7.33
CA GLU A 323 21.54 22.39 -7.38
C GLU A 323 22.23 23.54 -6.64
N SER A 324 21.57 24.71 -6.55
CA SER A 324 22.09 25.90 -5.88
C SER A 324 21.88 25.92 -4.35
N VAL A 325 21.00 25.08 -3.80
CA VAL A 325 20.74 25.07 -2.35
C VAL A 325 21.86 24.38 -1.55
N GLU A 326 21.97 24.71 -0.26
CA GLU A 326 23.00 24.14 0.61
C GLU A 326 22.86 22.62 0.76
N VAL A 327 21.64 22.15 1.05
CA VAL A 327 21.32 20.72 1.15
C VAL A 327 20.42 20.34 -0.01
N VAL A 328 20.93 19.51 -0.92
CA VAL A 328 20.16 19.04 -2.07
C VAL A 328 19.11 18.01 -1.64
N PRO A 329 17.98 17.89 -2.37
CA PRO A 329 16.96 16.89 -2.09
C PRO A 329 17.54 15.48 -2.13
N SER A 330 17.13 14.60 -1.21
CA SER A 330 17.60 13.21 -1.20
C SER A 330 16.86 12.33 -2.21
N LEU A 331 15.66 12.73 -2.65
CA LEU A 331 14.86 12.01 -3.63
C LEU A 331 14.09 12.96 -4.55
N PHE A 332 14.21 12.76 -5.86
CA PHE A 332 13.28 13.29 -6.84
C PHE A 332 12.32 12.19 -7.28
N VAL A 333 11.02 12.47 -7.25
CA VAL A 333 9.97 11.56 -7.69
C VAL A 333 9.29 12.13 -8.92
N PHE A 334 9.48 11.46 -10.05
CA PHE A 334 8.86 11.77 -11.33
C PHE A 334 7.72 10.80 -11.56
N MET A 335 6.49 11.28 -11.36
CA MET A 335 5.29 10.54 -11.75
C MET A 335 4.94 10.90 -13.20
N GLY A 336 4.58 9.90 -14.00
CA GLY A 336 4.13 10.09 -15.38
C GLY A 336 2.85 10.96 -15.47
N ASN A 337 2.27 11.18 -16.63
CA ASN A 337 2.70 10.65 -17.92
C ASN A 337 3.95 11.37 -18.42
N PHE A 338 4.82 10.65 -19.12
CA PHE A 338 6.07 11.17 -19.66
C PHE A 338 5.97 11.69 -21.10
N SER A 339 4.78 11.60 -21.70
CA SER A 339 4.48 12.15 -23.03
C SER A 339 3.12 12.82 -23.03
N SER A 340 2.97 13.89 -23.82
CA SER A 340 1.70 14.60 -24.01
C SER A 340 0.63 13.77 -24.71
N ARG A 341 1.04 12.70 -25.41
CA ARG A 341 0.14 11.76 -26.08
C ARG A 341 0.41 10.33 -25.61
N PRO A 342 -0.63 9.50 -25.48
CA PRO A 342 -0.46 8.10 -25.11
C PRO A 342 0.44 7.37 -26.10
N CYS A 343 1.45 6.65 -25.62
CA CYS A 343 2.28 5.79 -26.45
C CYS A 343 1.61 4.43 -26.60
N ASN A 344 1.02 4.15 -27.77
CA ASN A 344 0.27 2.93 -28.03
C ASN A 344 0.41 2.47 -29.51
N LEU A 345 -0.41 1.51 -29.94
CA LEU A 345 -0.38 1.02 -31.33
C LEU A 345 -0.83 2.06 -32.36
N SER A 346 -1.58 3.09 -31.96
CA SER A 346 -1.98 4.19 -32.86
C SER A 346 -0.94 5.30 -32.89
N PHE A 347 -0.15 5.44 -31.83
CA PHE A 347 0.89 6.47 -31.68
C PHE A 347 2.22 5.82 -31.29
N HIS A 348 2.97 5.38 -32.30
CA HIS A 348 4.23 4.64 -32.16
C HIS A 348 5.44 5.54 -31.84
N SER A 349 5.34 6.43 -30.86
CA SER A 349 6.40 7.38 -30.52
C SER A 349 7.50 6.80 -29.62
N TYR A 350 7.65 5.47 -29.53
CA TYR A 350 8.58 4.80 -28.61
C TYR A 350 10.05 5.21 -28.81
N SER A 351 10.51 5.37 -30.05
CA SER A 351 11.89 5.81 -30.34
C SER A 351 12.14 7.25 -29.91
N SER A 352 11.16 8.13 -30.18
CA SER A 352 11.21 9.53 -29.75
C SER A 352 11.22 9.64 -28.23
N LEU A 353 10.35 8.89 -27.56
CA LEU A 353 10.27 8.87 -26.10
C LEU A 353 11.56 8.32 -25.47
N ARG A 354 12.14 7.25 -26.03
CA ARG A 354 13.46 6.74 -25.61
C ARG A 354 14.54 7.82 -25.69
N MET A 355 14.58 8.58 -26.80
CA MET A 355 15.53 9.69 -26.96
C MET A 355 15.29 10.80 -25.94
N GLN A 356 14.03 11.13 -25.64
CA GLN A 356 13.67 12.13 -24.64
C GLN A 356 14.06 11.73 -23.22
N PHE A 357 13.93 10.45 -22.86
CA PHE A 357 14.50 9.93 -21.61
C PHE A 357 16.03 10.07 -21.57
N GLY A 358 16.72 9.87 -22.70
CA GLY A 358 18.15 10.17 -22.82
C GLY A 358 18.48 11.63 -22.53
N LYS A 359 17.77 12.57 -23.17
CA LYS A 359 17.91 14.02 -22.92
C LYS A 359 17.66 14.40 -21.46
N LEU A 360 16.64 13.82 -20.83
CA LEU A 360 16.40 14.01 -19.39
C LEU A 360 17.57 13.50 -18.54
N GLY A 361 18.13 12.34 -18.91
CA GLY A 361 19.33 11.79 -18.28
C GLY A 361 20.55 12.71 -18.40
N GLU A 362 20.79 13.27 -19.59
CA GLU A 362 21.85 14.26 -19.84
C GLU A 362 21.66 15.53 -19.01
N MET A 363 20.44 16.07 -18.98
CA MET A 363 20.08 17.26 -18.20
C MET A 363 20.36 17.05 -16.70
N ILE A 364 19.90 15.94 -16.12
CA ILE A 364 20.18 15.64 -14.71
C ILE A 364 21.68 15.42 -14.49
N ALA A 365 22.38 14.77 -15.44
CA ALA A 365 23.81 14.54 -15.32
C ALA A 365 24.65 15.83 -15.41
N ALA A 366 24.10 16.90 -15.99
CA ALA A 366 24.70 18.24 -15.99
C ALA A 366 24.63 18.94 -14.62
N HIS A 367 23.94 18.35 -13.63
CA HIS A 367 23.83 18.82 -12.24
C HIS A 367 24.57 17.84 -11.31
N PRO A 368 25.89 18.00 -11.09
CA PRO A 368 26.71 16.99 -10.44
C PRO A 368 26.30 16.72 -8.99
N ARG A 369 25.90 17.74 -8.22
CA ARG A 369 25.51 17.54 -6.81
C ARG A 369 24.22 16.75 -6.71
N LEU A 370 23.22 17.08 -7.53
CA LEU A 370 21.99 16.29 -7.63
C LEU A 370 22.29 14.85 -8.06
N LYS A 371 23.10 14.65 -9.10
CA LYS A 371 23.45 13.31 -9.60
C LYS A 371 24.12 12.43 -8.54
N GLU A 372 25.01 13.00 -7.74
CA GLU A 372 25.81 12.26 -6.77
C GLU A 372 25.04 11.98 -5.47
N SER A 373 24.25 12.95 -5.01
CA SER A 373 23.63 12.93 -3.66
C SER A 373 22.14 12.59 -3.68
N SER A 374 21.43 12.82 -4.78
CA SER A 374 20.00 12.53 -4.90
C SER A 374 19.76 11.16 -5.54
N GLN A 375 18.59 10.60 -5.26
CA GLN A 375 18.04 9.46 -5.99
C GLN A 375 16.88 9.92 -6.88
N PHE A 376 16.60 9.18 -7.95
CA PHE A 376 15.59 9.53 -8.95
C PHE A 376 14.62 8.35 -9.10
N LEU A 377 13.39 8.53 -8.63
CA LEU A 377 12.32 7.54 -8.69
C LEU A 377 11.33 7.90 -9.80
N PHE A 378 11.10 6.98 -10.72
CA PHE A 378 10.17 7.11 -11.83
C PHE A 378 8.98 6.17 -11.63
N ILE A 379 7.77 6.72 -11.68
CA ILE A 379 6.50 6.01 -11.50
C ILE A 379 5.65 6.20 -12.76
N PRO A 380 5.21 5.14 -13.44
CA PRO A 380 4.46 5.25 -14.70
C PRO A 380 3.05 5.80 -14.47
N GLY A 381 2.62 6.69 -15.36
CA GLY A 381 1.26 7.22 -15.40
C GLY A 381 0.27 6.35 -16.17
N PRO A 382 -1.02 6.74 -16.20
CA PRO A 382 -2.09 6.00 -16.87
C PRO A 382 -1.97 5.93 -18.40
N ASP A 383 -1.26 6.85 -19.05
CA ASP A 383 -1.11 6.86 -20.52
C ASP A 383 0.31 6.48 -20.98
N ASP A 384 1.19 6.14 -20.04
CA ASP A 384 2.56 5.72 -20.36
C ASP A 384 2.60 4.33 -21.00
N ALA A 385 3.69 4.06 -21.70
CA ALA A 385 3.96 2.78 -22.31
C ALA A 385 3.98 1.65 -21.28
N GLY A 386 3.26 0.57 -21.57
CA GLY A 386 3.22 -0.62 -20.73
C GLY A 386 2.31 -1.69 -21.32
N PRO A 387 2.25 -2.88 -20.70
CA PRO A 387 1.47 -4.00 -21.21
C PRO A 387 -0.04 -3.77 -21.10
N SER A 388 -0.50 -2.92 -20.18
CA SER A 388 -1.91 -2.60 -20.00
C SER A 388 -2.11 -1.30 -19.20
N THR A 389 -3.36 -0.81 -19.14
CA THR A 389 -3.81 0.29 -18.28
C THR A 389 -4.41 -0.17 -16.94
N VAL A 390 -4.31 -1.47 -16.65
CA VAL A 390 -4.84 -2.13 -15.44
C VAL A 390 -3.92 -1.85 -14.24
N LEU A 391 -4.49 -1.65 -13.05
CA LEU A 391 -3.72 -1.48 -11.80
C LEU A 391 -3.48 -2.81 -11.05
N PRO A 392 -2.38 -2.98 -10.29
CA PRO A 392 -1.19 -2.15 -10.32
C PRO A 392 -0.48 -2.24 -11.68
N ARG A 393 0.18 -1.17 -12.10
CA ARG A 393 0.99 -1.12 -13.32
C ARG A 393 2.44 -1.45 -13.00
N CYS A 394 3.09 -2.26 -13.82
CA CYS A 394 4.52 -2.50 -13.72
C CYS A 394 5.32 -1.23 -14.09
N ALA A 395 6.60 -1.23 -13.72
CA ALA A 395 7.55 -0.19 -14.13
C ALA A 395 7.62 -0.01 -15.66
N LEU A 396 8.14 1.15 -16.09
CA LEU A 396 8.37 1.44 -17.49
C LEU A 396 9.29 0.39 -18.14
N PRO A 397 9.03 0.00 -19.41
CA PRO A 397 9.88 -0.95 -20.13
C PRO A 397 11.35 -0.51 -20.19
N LYS A 398 12.28 -1.44 -19.95
CA LYS A 398 13.74 -1.20 -20.00
C LYS A 398 14.19 -0.51 -21.29
N TYR A 399 13.58 -0.88 -22.42
CA TYR A 399 13.84 -0.24 -23.71
C TYR A 399 13.67 1.29 -23.68
N LEU A 400 12.75 1.85 -22.89
CA LEU A 400 12.58 3.30 -22.81
C LEU A 400 13.58 3.94 -21.83
N THR A 401 13.95 3.22 -20.77
CA THR A 401 14.67 3.77 -19.62
C THR A 401 16.19 3.59 -19.73
N GLU A 402 16.66 2.67 -20.56
CA GLU A 402 18.09 2.38 -20.77
C GLU A 402 18.93 3.60 -21.11
N GLU A 403 18.43 4.52 -21.96
CA GLU A 403 19.17 5.73 -22.32
C GLU A 403 19.38 6.65 -21.12
N LEU A 404 18.34 6.85 -20.30
CA LEU A 404 18.46 7.61 -19.06
C LEU A 404 19.44 6.96 -18.09
N GLN A 405 19.36 5.63 -17.94
CA GLN A 405 20.20 4.89 -17.00
C GLN A 405 21.69 4.89 -17.38
N LYS A 406 22.05 5.13 -18.65
CA LYS A 406 23.47 5.39 -19.02
C LYS A 406 24.04 6.62 -18.32
N HIS A 407 23.21 7.65 -18.14
CA HIS A 407 23.61 8.90 -17.48
C HIS A 407 23.40 8.85 -15.96
N ILE A 408 22.34 8.16 -15.51
CA ILE A 408 21.95 8.03 -14.10
C ILE A 408 21.79 6.54 -13.74
N PRO A 409 22.88 5.81 -13.46
CA PRO A 409 22.82 4.37 -13.18
C PRO A 409 21.99 4.01 -11.94
N LYS A 410 21.83 4.94 -11.00
CA LYS A 410 21.06 4.77 -9.76
C LYS A 410 19.57 5.10 -9.91
N ALA A 411 19.07 5.42 -11.11
CA ALA A 411 17.66 5.73 -11.32
C ALA A 411 16.77 4.49 -11.06
N ILE A 412 15.75 4.68 -10.23
CA ILE A 412 14.81 3.64 -9.79
C ILE A 412 13.53 3.77 -10.60
N PHE A 413 13.12 2.69 -11.26
CA PHE A 413 11.84 2.60 -11.96
C PHE A 413 10.96 1.60 -11.22
N SER A 414 9.81 2.06 -10.72
CA SER A 414 8.90 1.27 -9.88
C SER A 414 7.50 1.18 -10.50
N SER A 415 6.65 0.35 -9.91
CA SER A 415 5.23 0.22 -10.25
C SER A 415 4.41 1.48 -9.96
N ASN A 416 3.15 1.48 -10.41
CA ASN A 416 2.12 2.43 -9.98
C ASN A 416 0.89 1.69 -9.44
N PRO A 417 0.51 1.87 -8.15
CA PRO A 417 1.19 2.69 -7.15
C PRO A 417 2.58 2.15 -6.77
N CYS A 418 3.31 2.95 -6.01
CA CYS A 418 4.59 2.59 -5.39
C CYS A 418 4.56 3.03 -3.93
N ARG A 419 5.30 2.33 -3.06
CA ARG A 419 5.43 2.67 -1.65
C ARG A 419 6.88 3.04 -1.34
N VAL A 420 7.08 4.02 -0.46
CA VAL A 420 8.41 4.42 0.03
C VAL A 420 8.38 4.42 1.54
N LYS A 421 9.33 3.72 2.13
CA LYS A 421 9.55 3.69 3.57
C LYS A 421 10.73 4.59 3.89
N PHE A 422 10.51 5.68 4.63
CA PHE A 422 11.55 6.57 5.11
C PHE A 422 11.68 6.37 6.61
N TYR A 423 12.69 5.63 7.05
CA TYR A 423 12.79 5.13 8.42
C TYR A 423 11.50 4.44 8.90
N THR A 424 10.72 5.10 9.78
CA THR A 424 9.44 4.59 10.28
C THR A 424 8.24 5.14 9.52
N GLN A 425 8.44 6.13 8.65
CA GLN A 425 7.38 6.71 7.84
C GLN A 425 7.05 5.86 6.62
N GLU A 426 5.77 5.89 6.29
CA GLU A 426 5.14 5.11 5.22
C GLU A 426 4.46 6.08 4.28
N ILE A 427 4.99 6.17 3.06
CA ILE A 427 4.56 7.12 2.04
C ILE A 427 4.08 6.32 0.82
N VAL A 428 2.86 6.58 0.37
CA VAL A 428 2.25 5.91 -0.78
C VAL A 428 2.17 6.89 -1.94
N PHE A 429 2.75 6.54 -3.07
CA PHE A 429 2.68 7.31 -4.31
C PHE A 429 1.71 6.65 -5.28
N PHE A 430 0.80 7.43 -5.84
CA PHE A 430 -0.20 6.91 -6.77
C PHE A 430 -0.49 7.93 -7.88
N ARG A 431 -0.16 7.55 -9.11
CA ARG A 431 -0.39 8.38 -10.30
C ARG A 431 -1.67 7.94 -11.00
N GLN A 432 -2.75 8.68 -10.81
CA GLN A 432 -4.01 8.47 -11.51
C GLN A 432 -4.89 9.73 -11.42
N ASP A 433 -5.67 10.01 -12.47
CA ASP A 433 -6.66 11.10 -12.47
C ASP A 433 -7.92 10.67 -11.67
N MET A 434 -7.73 10.34 -10.39
CA MET A 434 -8.72 9.76 -9.51
C MET A 434 -9.86 10.72 -9.18
N LEU A 435 -9.56 12.00 -8.97
CA LEU A 435 -10.58 12.99 -8.64
C LEU A 435 -11.63 13.08 -9.76
N TYR A 436 -11.17 13.17 -11.00
CA TYR A 436 -12.03 13.21 -12.17
C TYR A 436 -12.83 11.91 -12.34
N ARG A 437 -12.17 10.74 -12.21
CA ARG A 437 -12.83 9.43 -12.35
C ARG A 437 -13.90 9.21 -11.28
N MET A 438 -13.61 9.51 -10.02
CA MET A 438 -14.57 9.37 -8.93
C MET A 438 -15.77 10.28 -9.10
N ARG A 439 -15.55 11.57 -9.43
CA ARG A 439 -16.66 12.51 -9.63
C ARG A 439 -17.64 12.06 -10.70
N ARG A 440 -17.16 11.44 -11.78
CA ARG A 440 -18.05 10.90 -12.83
C ARG A 440 -18.72 9.58 -12.45
N ALA A 441 -18.11 8.80 -11.57
CA ALA A 441 -18.62 7.49 -11.15
C ALA A 441 -19.53 7.56 -9.91
N CYS A 442 -19.76 8.76 -9.37
CA CYS A 442 -20.64 8.94 -8.22
C CYS A 442 -22.07 8.55 -8.56
N LEU A 443 -22.66 7.73 -7.70
CA LEU A 443 -24.09 7.36 -7.72
C LEU A 443 -25.00 8.52 -7.32
N MET A 444 -24.47 9.42 -6.48
CA MET A 444 -25.16 10.59 -5.96
C MET A 444 -24.20 11.77 -5.84
N PRO A 445 -24.69 13.02 -5.95
CA PRO A 445 -23.86 14.19 -5.70
C PRO A 445 -23.21 14.16 -4.31
N PRO A 446 -21.93 14.55 -4.16
CA PRO A 446 -21.29 14.63 -2.86
C PRO A 446 -22.00 15.64 -1.95
N SER A 447 -22.09 15.33 -0.67
CA SER A 447 -22.70 16.19 0.35
C SER A 447 -21.87 17.45 0.58
N THR A 448 -22.51 18.61 0.56
CA THR A 448 -21.90 19.93 0.81
C THR A 448 -21.98 20.37 2.27
N GLU A 449 -22.51 19.52 3.17
CA GLU A 449 -22.73 19.90 4.57
C GLU A 449 -21.43 20.05 5.38
N GLU A 450 -20.47 19.15 5.14
CA GLU A 450 -19.20 19.08 5.87
C GLU A 450 -18.07 19.76 5.10
N THR A 451 -18.08 19.68 3.76
CA THR A 451 -17.09 20.31 2.90
C THR A 451 -17.62 20.45 1.47
N ASP A 452 -17.25 21.53 0.79
CA ASP A 452 -17.51 21.72 -0.65
C ASP A 452 -16.29 21.32 -1.51
N ASP A 453 -15.22 20.87 -0.86
CA ASP A 453 -13.93 20.65 -1.46
C ASP A 453 -13.82 19.22 -2.01
N TYR A 454 -13.89 19.09 -3.33
CA TYR A 454 -13.79 17.79 -4.00
C TYR A 454 -12.51 17.02 -3.64
N PHE A 455 -11.40 17.71 -3.34
CA PHE A 455 -10.19 17.01 -2.90
C PHE A 455 -10.37 16.39 -1.51
N GLN A 456 -11.04 17.08 -0.58
CA GLN A 456 -11.35 16.53 0.74
C GLN A 456 -12.30 15.33 0.63
N HIS A 457 -13.29 15.38 -0.27
CA HIS A 457 -14.12 14.21 -0.59
C HIS A 457 -13.29 13.03 -1.09
N LEU A 458 -12.34 13.26 -2.00
CA LEU A 458 -11.43 12.22 -2.49
C LEU A 458 -10.63 11.58 -1.35
N VAL A 459 -10.00 12.41 -0.50
CA VAL A 459 -9.19 11.94 0.63
C VAL A 459 -10.04 11.15 1.62
N ALA A 460 -11.21 11.65 1.99
CA ALA A 460 -12.15 10.93 2.85
C ALA A 460 -12.54 9.57 2.25
N THR A 461 -12.81 9.53 0.94
CA THR A 461 -13.20 8.30 0.24
C THR A 461 -12.10 7.24 0.28
N ILE A 462 -10.89 7.56 -0.17
CA ILE A 462 -9.81 6.56 -0.25
C ILE A 462 -9.36 6.09 1.14
N THR A 463 -9.37 6.97 2.15
CA THR A 463 -8.97 6.63 3.51
C THR A 463 -10.01 5.77 4.21
N HIS A 464 -11.30 6.15 4.16
CA HIS A 464 -12.36 5.35 4.77
C HIS A 464 -12.56 4.01 4.06
N GLN A 465 -12.43 3.95 2.74
CA GLN A 465 -12.47 2.68 2.01
C GLN A 465 -11.18 1.84 2.18
N SER A 466 -10.14 2.38 2.84
CA SER A 466 -8.81 1.77 2.95
C SER A 466 -8.25 1.29 1.61
N HIS A 467 -8.50 2.04 0.54
CA HIS A 467 -8.20 1.64 -0.82
C HIS A 467 -7.90 2.85 -1.70
N LEU A 468 -6.83 2.79 -2.52
CA LEU A 468 -6.46 3.89 -3.44
C LEU A 468 -7.46 4.08 -4.58
N CYS A 469 -8.14 3.01 -4.99
CA CYS A 469 -9.09 3.02 -6.11
C CYS A 469 -10.40 2.27 -5.79
N PRO A 470 -11.26 2.79 -4.91
CA PRO A 470 -12.57 2.23 -4.60
C PRO A 470 -13.58 2.57 -5.72
N LEU A 471 -13.25 2.15 -6.94
CA LEU A 471 -14.10 2.28 -8.13
C LEU A 471 -14.50 0.88 -8.63
N PRO A 472 -15.60 0.76 -9.39
CA PRO A 472 -15.93 -0.46 -10.12
C PRO A 472 -14.81 -0.86 -11.09
N LEU A 473 -14.64 -2.18 -11.28
CA LEU A 473 -13.68 -2.73 -12.25
C LEU A 473 -14.00 -2.33 -13.69
N THR A 474 -15.24 -1.92 -13.99
CA THR A 474 -15.67 -1.36 -15.28
C THR A 474 -15.13 0.05 -15.52
N VAL A 475 -14.91 0.84 -14.46
CA VAL A 475 -14.37 2.20 -14.53
C VAL A 475 -12.85 2.20 -14.45
N GLN A 476 -12.28 1.39 -13.54
CA GLN A 476 -10.84 1.20 -13.41
C GLN A 476 -10.53 -0.29 -13.23
N PRO A 477 -10.03 -0.96 -14.28
CA PRO A 477 -9.60 -2.34 -14.18
C PRO A 477 -8.46 -2.51 -13.17
N ILE A 478 -8.54 -3.58 -12.38
CA ILE A 478 -7.54 -4.02 -11.40
C ILE A 478 -7.23 -5.49 -11.62
N ILE A 479 -5.96 -5.88 -11.52
CA ILE A 479 -5.49 -7.26 -11.55
C ILE A 479 -6.01 -7.92 -10.27
N TRP A 480 -6.98 -8.84 -10.39
CA TRP A 480 -7.76 -9.32 -9.24
C TRP A 480 -6.91 -9.89 -8.11
N ASN A 481 -5.83 -10.60 -8.45
CA ASN A 481 -4.96 -11.22 -7.47
C ASN A 481 -4.07 -10.22 -6.70
N TYR A 482 -3.89 -9.00 -7.23
CA TYR A 482 -3.02 -7.94 -6.69
C TYR A 482 -3.80 -6.72 -6.17
N ASP A 483 -5.09 -6.89 -5.85
CA ASP A 483 -5.90 -5.82 -5.26
C ASP A 483 -5.33 -5.28 -3.93
N HIS A 484 -4.73 -6.16 -3.13
CA HIS A 484 -4.14 -5.83 -1.83
C HIS A 484 -3.01 -4.80 -1.93
N CYS A 485 -2.35 -4.69 -3.08
CA CYS A 485 -1.31 -3.70 -3.33
C CYS A 485 -1.84 -2.26 -3.33
N LEU A 486 -3.15 -2.09 -3.54
CA LEU A 486 -3.84 -0.81 -3.54
C LEU A 486 -4.41 -0.45 -2.16
N TYR A 487 -4.22 -1.29 -1.15
CA TYR A 487 -4.78 -1.06 0.19
C TYR A 487 -4.04 0.06 0.91
N LEU A 488 -4.82 0.80 1.70
CA LEU A 488 -4.37 1.82 2.65
C LEU A 488 -4.67 1.36 4.08
N TYR A 489 -4.34 0.09 4.36
CA TYR A 489 -4.50 -0.54 5.67
C TYR A 489 -3.22 -1.30 6.08
N PRO A 490 -2.60 -0.94 7.22
CA PRO A 490 -2.84 0.27 8.03
C PRO A 490 -2.77 1.57 7.22
N THR A 491 -3.40 2.62 7.74
CA THR A 491 -3.36 3.94 7.11
C THR A 491 -1.92 4.45 7.06
N PRO A 492 -1.37 4.82 5.89
CA PRO A 492 0.00 5.33 5.80
C PRO A 492 0.12 6.70 6.47
N HIS A 493 1.36 7.17 6.66
CA HIS A 493 1.60 8.53 7.16
C HIS A 493 1.27 9.58 6.09
N THR A 494 1.64 9.28 4.84
CA THR A 494 1.48 10.20 3.72
C THR A 494 0.94 9.51 2.48
N ILE A 495 -0.02 10.15 1.81
CA ILE A 495 -0.55 9.73 0.50
C ILE A 495 -0.25 10.84 -0.50
N VAL A 496 0.52 10.50 -1.53
CA VAL A 496 0.92 11.40 -2.61
C VAL A 496 0.16 11.01 -3.87
N LEU A 497 -0.67 11.93 -4.35
CA LEU A 497 -1.47 11.76 -5.56
C LEU A 497 -0.82 12.54 -6.70
N GLY A 498 -0.61 11.85 -7.84
CA GLY A 498 -0.36 12.50 -9.12
C GLY A 498 -1.67 12.59 -9.89
N ASP A 499 -2.42 13.66 -9.68
CA ASP A 499 -3.70 13.92 -10.35
C ASP A 499 -3.60 15.25 -11.09
N ARG A 500 -4.19 15.33 -12.29
CA ARG A 500 -4.21 16.55 -13.11
C ARG A 500 -5.04 17.70 -12.51
N SER A 501 -5.81 17.44 -11.47
CA SER A 501 -6.46 18.51 -10.69
C SER A 501 -5.43 19.44 -10.05
N PRO A 502 -5.84 20.65 -9.61
CA PRO A 502 -4.91 21.61 -9.00
C PRO A 502 -4.15 21.03 -7.81
N GLN A 503 -2.92 21.51 -7.61
CA GLN A 503 -2.12 21.12 -6.45
C GLN A 503 -2.82 21.48 -5.14
N LYS A 504 -2.74 20.58 -4.16
CA LYS A 504 -3.44 20.75 -2.88
C LYS A 504 -2.86 19.86 -1.81
N ALA A 505 -2.84 20.34 -0.57
CA ALA A 505 -2.50 19.55 0.60
C ALA A 505 -3.66 19.56 1.59
N PHE A 506 -3.90 18.41 2.23
CA PHE A 506 -4.94 18.24 3.23
C PHE A 506 -4.49 17.21 4.26
N LYS A 507 -4.51 17.60 5.54
CA LYS A 507 -4.24 16.69 6.65
C LYS A 507 -5.56 16.14 7.17
N TYR A 508 -5.83 14.88 6.91
CA TYR A 508 -7.07 14.20 7.30
C TYR A 508 -6.78 13.20 8.39
N THR A 509 -7.35 13.41 9.59
CA THR A 509 -7.26 12.46 10.72
C THR A 509 -5.83 11.96 11.04
N GLY A 510 -4.83 12.83 10.86
CA GLY A 510 -3.41 12.52 11.09
C GLY A 510 -2.65 12.05 9.85
N ILE A 511 -3.34 11.73 8.75
CA ILE A 511 -2.76 11.35 7.46
C ILE A 511 -2.51 12.61 6.64
N THR A 512 -1.28 12.77 6.13
CA THR A 512 -0.94 13.86 5.22
C THR A 512 -1.25 13.44 3.79
N CYS A 513 -2.23 14.06 3.13
CA CYS A 513 -2.55 13.76 1.74
C CYS A 513 -2.33 14.99 0.87
N PHE A 514 -1.65 14.85 -0.26
CA PHE A 514 -1.50 15.96 -1.20
C PHE A 514 -1.48 15.51 -2.65
N ASN A 515 -1.92 16.41 -3.52
CA ASN A 515 -1.83 16.30 -4.96
C ASN A 515 -0.75 17.25 -5.49
N THR A 516 0.08 16.77 -6.41
CA THR A 516 1.16 17.56 -7.02
C THR A 516 0.69 18.47 -8.16
N GLY A 517 -0.48 18.19 -8.75
CA GLY A 517 -0.91 18.83 -9.99
C GLY A 517 -0.09 18.42 -11.20
N SER A 518 -0.38 19.04 -12.35
CA SER A 518 0.30 18.76 -13.62
C SER A 518 1.46 19.73 -13.85
N PHE A 519 2.69 19.22 -13.86
CA PHE A 519 3.86 20.05 -14.11
C PHE A 519 3.87 20.63 -15.53
N SER A 520 3.45 19.85 -16.53
CA SER A 520 3.44 20.32 -17.93
C SER A 520 2.40 21.39 -18.22
N ILE A 521 1.31 21.43 -17.46
CA ILE A 521 0.23 22.39 -17.65
C ILE A 521 0.43 23.60 -16.73
N ASP A 522 0.59 23.36 -15.44
CA ASP A 522 0.55 24.39 -14.40
C ASP A 522 1.95 24.73 -13.86
N SER A 523 2.99 23.98 -14.24
CA SER A 523 4.37 24.14 -13.73
C SER A 523 4.47 23.98 -12.22
N THR A 524 3.57 23.17 -11.64
CA THR A 524 3.51 22.90 -10.21
C THR A 524 4.36 21.70 -9.82
N PHE A 525 4.97 21.79 -8.66
CA PHE A 525 5.72 20.70 -8.03
C PHE A 525 5.64 20.85 -6.51
N VAL A 526 6.02 19.80 -5.78
CA VAL A 526 5.94 19.80 -4.33
C VAL A 526 7.30 19.47 -3.73
N ALA A 527 7.74 20.30 -2.78
CA ALA A 527 8.83 19.94 -1.87
C ALA A 527 8.22 19.37 -0.59
N TYR A 528 8.58 18.14 -0.25
CA TYR A 528 8.04 17.40 0.88
C TYR A 528 9.15 17.00 1.84
N ARG A 529 9.00 17.33 3.12
CA ARG A 529 9.95 16.95 4.18
C ARG A 529 9.37 15.75 4.93
N PRO A 530 9.88 14.53 4.71
CA PRO A 530 9.29 13.35 5.35
C PRO A 530 9.35 13.46 6.88
N CYS A 531 10.48 13.83 7.49
CA CYS A 531 10.62 13.92 8.95
C CYS A 531 9.50 14.72 9.64
N SER A 532 9.13 15.90 9.12
CA SER A 532 8.07 16.77 9.68
C SER A 532 6.70 16.55 9.04
N GLN A 533 6.65 15.79 7.94
CA GLN A 533 5.50 15.68 7.03
C GLN A 533 5.02 17.04 6.48
N GLU A 534 5.93 18.01 6.36
CA GLU A 534 5.62 19.32 5.81
C GLU A 534 5.56 19.27 4.29
N VAL A 535 4.54 19.94 3.74
CA VAL A 535 4.24 19.97 2.30
C VAL A 535 4.33 21.42 1.82
N GLU A 536 5.34 21.71 1.00
CA GLU A 536 5.56 23.01 0.38
C GLU A 536 5.10 22.96 -1.09
N LEU A 537 3.91 23.52 -1.37
CA LEU A 537 3.35 23.60 -2.71
C LEU A 537 4.07 24.71 -3.50
N SER A 538 4.64 24.36 -4.66
CA SER A 538 5.48 25.26 -5.46
C SER A 538 5.00 25.34 -6.91
N ALA A 539 5.26 26.47 -7.56
CA ALA A 539 5.00 26.69 -8.98
C ALA A 539 6.08 27.60 -9.56
N LEU A 540 6.46 27.37 -10.82
CA LEU A 540 7.40 28.21 -11.57
C LEU A 540 6.76 29.38 -12.30
#